data_AF-A0A2E0X2S1-F1
#
_entry.id   AF-A0A2E0X2S1-F1
#
_cell.length_a   1.000
_cell.length_b   1.000
_cell.length_c   1.000
_cell.angle_alpha   90.00
_cell.angle_beta   90.00
_cell.angle_gamma   90.00
#
_symmetry.space_group_name_H-M   'P 1'
#
loop_
_entity.id
_entity.type
_entity.pdbx_description
1 polymer ?
#
loop_
_entity_poly.entity_id
_entity_poly.type
_entity_poly.pdbx_seq_one_letter_code
_entity_poly.pdbx_strand_id
1 'polypeptide(L)'
;MTEEAAKIVIVAGGFVGLLVWIVALACYRRMASAAESEFFEAELPGREPEDAIAAVVDQVKQYANMAKFSRPTPTSFSVEQFGIQTHFAAERHGGAPTRLVAGVDDSRMRRWFQVAMGLLVLLIMPMVIFGLCTALWVWAAPVAGRWPQRQTWQIVQMIHVLWPPFLIYYQWRQLRGRVRAMVTNLFVLIGAGT
;
A
#
# COMPACT_ATOMS: atom_id res chain seq x y z
N MET A 1 29.13 -31.53 9.34
CA MET A 1 29.09 -30.64 8.17
C MET A 1 30.50 -30.16 7.93
N THR A 2 31.04 -30.31 6.71
CA THR A 2 32.39 -29.83 6.38
C THR A 2 32.41 -28.30 6.32
N GLU A 3 33.58 -27.70 6.55
CA GLU A 3 33.77 -26.24 6.44
C GLU A 3 33.31 -25.70 5.08
N GLU A 4 33.55 -26.46 4.01
CA GLU A 4 33.10 -26.13 2.65
C GLU A 4 31.57 -26.08 2.55
N ALA A 5 30.87 -27.05 3.15
CA ALA A 5 29.41 -27.05 3.15
C ALA A 5 28.84 -25.85 3.93
N ALA A 6 29.48 -25.45 5.04
CA ALA A 6 29.09 -24.25 5.78
C ALA A 6 29.23 -22.97 4.94
N LYS A 7 30.37 -22.83 4.23
CA LYS A 7 30.62 -21.70 3.33
C LYS A 7 29.58 -21.63 2.20
N ILE A 8 29.24 -22.76 1.59
CA ILE A 8 28.22 -22.85 0.54
C ILE A 8 26.86 -22.38 1.08
N VAL A 9 26.44 -22.83 2.26
CA VAL A 9 25.17 -22.41 2.88
C VAL A 9 25.15 -20.91 3.17
N ILE A 10 26.25 -20.34 3.68
CA ILE A 10 26.36 -18.90 3.96
C ILE A 10 26.26 -18.09 2.66
N VAL A 11 26.98 -18.50 1.61
CA VAL A 11 26.94 -17.82 0.30
C VAL A 11 25.55 -17.90 -0.32
N ALA A 12 24.92 -19.08 -0.31
CA ALA A 12 23.56 -19.27 -0.82
C ALA A 12 22.54 -18.42 -0.04
N GLY A 13 22.62 -18.40 1.29
CA GLY A 13 21.78 -17.57 2.14
C GLY A 13 21.96 -16.07 1.88
N GLY A 14 23.21 -15.62 1.71
CA GLY A 14 23.52 -14.24 1.33
C GLY A 14 22.94 -13.85 -0.03
N PHE A 15 23.01 -14.76 -1.02
CA PHE A 15 22.42 -14.54 -2.34
C PHE A 15 20.89 -14.45 -2.29
N VAL A 16 20.23 -15.32 -1.53
CA VAL A 16 18.77 -15.24 -1.30
C VAL A 16 18.40 -13.92 -0.62
N GLY A 17 19.14 -13.51 0.41
CA GLY A 17 18.93 -12.23 1.08
C GLY A 17 19.05 -11.05 0.13
N LEU A 18 20.07 -11.06 -0.74
CA LEU A 18 20.27 -10.04 -1.77
C LEU A 18 19.12 -9.98 -2.78
N LEU A 19 18.65 -11.14 -3.28
CA LEU A 19 17.49 -11.21 -4.17
C LEU A 19 16.25 -10.61 -3.51
N VAL A 20 15.96 -11.00 -2.27
CA VAL A 20 14.81 -10.48 -1.52
C VAL A 20 14.92 -8.97 -1.33
N TRP A 21 16.10 -8.45 -1.06
CA TRP A 21 16.35 -7.02 -0.97
C TRP A 21 16.11 -6.28 -2.30
N ILE A 22 16.57 -6.83 -3.42
CA ILE A 22 16.31 -6.28 -4.77
C ILE A 22 14.81 -6.24 -5.06
N VAL A 23 14.06 -7.28 -4.74
CA VAL A 23 12.59 -7.29 -4.93
C VAL A 23 11.94 -6.24 -4.02
N ALA A 24 12.37 -6.11 -2.77
CA ALA A 24 11.86 -5.09 -1.87
C ALA A 24 12.16 -3.67 -2.38
N LEU A 25 13.34 -3.42 -2.95
CA LEU A 25 13.69 -2.17 -3.64
C LEU A 25 12.78 -1.91 -4.84
N ALA A 26 12.46 -2.93 -5.63
CA ALA A 26 11.52 -2.80 -6.75
C ALA A 26 10.11 -2.42 -6.27
N CYS A 27 9.63 -3.03 -5.18
CA CYS A 27 8.36 -2.66 -4.55
C CYS A 27 8.37 -1.21 -4.02
N TYR A 28 9.46 -0.80 -3.37
CA TYR A 28 9.65 0.58 -2.90
C TYR A 28 9.59 1.57 -4.07
N ARG A 29 10.33 1.31 -5.15
CA ARG A 29 10.34 2.16 -6.35
C ARG A 29 8.95 2.28 -6.97
N ARG A 30 8.22 1.17 -7.10
CA ARG A 30 6.85 1.18 -7.63
C ARG A 30 5.89 2.01 -6.80
N MET A 31 6.03 2.00 -5.48
CA MET A 31 5.22 2.82 -4.58
C MET A 31 5.63 4.29 -4.67
N ALA A 32 6.92 4.59 -4.72
CA ALA A 32 7.45 5.94 -4.86
C ALA A 32 7.06 6.61 -6.21
N SER A 33 6.89 5.81 -7.27
CA SER A 33 6.47 6.28 -8.59
C SER A 33 4.96 6.25 -8.82
N ALA A 34 4.15 5.91 -7.81
CA ALA A 34 2.70 5.89 -7.96
C ALA A 34 2.15 7.32 -8.13
N ALA A 35 1.05 7.48 -8.86
CA ALA A 35 0.32 8.75 -8.92
C ALA A 35 -0.17 9.16 -7.52
N GLU A 36 -0.21 10.47 -7.26
CA GLU A 36 -0.71 11.05 -6.00
C GLU A 36 -2.22 11.11 -5.94
N SER A 37 -2.83 11.34 -7.10
CA SER A 37 -4.25 11.50 -7.25
C SER A 37 -4.79 10.66 -8.39
N GLU A 38 -5.98 10.14 -8.19
CA GLU A 38 -6.78 9.48 -9.22
C GLU A 38 -8.10 10.22 -9.41
N PHE A 39 -8.51 10.39 -10.66
CA PHE A 39 -9.73 11.11 -11.01
C PHE A 39 -10.77 10.17 -11.63
N PHE A 40 -11.90 10.14 -10.94
CA PHE A 40 -13.22 9.58 -11.17
C PHE A 40 -14.11 10.44 -12.03
N GLU A 41 -14.64 10.01 -13.18
CA GLU A 41 -15.60 10.85 -13.92
C GLU A 41 -16.76 10.00 -14.45
N ALA A 42 -17.99 10.50 -14.30
CA ALA A 42 -19.20 9.95 -14.90
C ALA A 42 -20.16 11.08 -15.29
N GLU A 43 -20.88 10.87 -16.39
CA GLU A 43 -21.93 11.77 -16.84
C GLU A 43 -23.29 11.32 -16.26
N LEU A 44 -24.06 12.30 -15.79
CA LEU A 44 -25.39 12.12 -15.21
C LEU A 44 -26.38 12.99 -15.99
N PRO A 45 -26.97 12.47 -17.08
CA PRO A 45 -27.90 13.23 -17.90
C PRO A 45 -29.16 13.58 -17.10
N GLY A 46 -29.67 14.80 -17.25
CA GLY A 46 -30.97 15.22 -16.70
C GLY A 46 -31.03 15.47 -15.20
N ARG A 47 -29.92 15.36 -14.44
CA ARG A 47 -29.87 15.71 -13.01
C ARG A 47 -29.22 17.06 -12.77
N GLU A 48 -29.76 17.86 -11.86
CA GLU A 48 -29.06 19.04 -11.36
C GLU A 48 -27.84 18.62 -10.51
N PRO A 49 -26.73 19.40 -10.52
CA PRO A 49 -25.53 19.09 -9.74
C PRO A 49 -25.79 18.87 -8.24
N GLU A 50 -26.69 19.66 -7.66
CA GLU A 50 -27.04 19.56 -6.24
C GLU A 50 -27.76 18.25 -5.91
N ASP A 51 -28.71 17.84 -6.75
CA ASP A 51 -29.46 16.58 -6.60
C ASP A 51 -28.56 15.37 -6.79
N ALA A 52 -27.64 15.45 -7.78
CA ALA A 52 -26.66 14.41 -8.02
C ALA A 52 -25.82 14.16 -6.76
N ILE A 53 -25.31 15.23 -6.15
CA ILE A 53 -24.49 15.17 -4.93
C ILE A 53 -25.30 14.73 -3.72
N ALA A 54 -26.53 15.21 -3.56
CA ALA A 54 -27.41 14.78 -2.47
C ALA A 54 -27.60 13.25 -2.48
N ALA A 55 -27.91 12.67 -3.65
CA ALA A 55 -28.06 11.23 -3.82
C ALA A 55 -26.76 10.47 -3.47
N VAL A 56 -25.59 11.01 -3.84
CA VAL A 56 -24.31 10.41 -3.48
C VAL A 56 -24.08 10.46 -1.96
N VAL A 57 -24.31 11.62 -1.34
CA VAL A 57 -24.10 11.83 0.09
C VAL A 57 -24.94 10.86 0.91
N ASP A 58 -26.20 10.63 0.53
CA ASP A 58 -27.08 9.71 1.22
C ASP A 58 -26.58 8.26 1.15
N GLN A 59 -26.05 7.82 0.01
CA GLN A 59 -25.41 6.50 -0.10
C GLN A 59 -24.13 6.44 0.72
N VAL A 60 -23.25 7.43 0.63
CA VAL A 60 -21.96 7.45 1.34
C VAL A 60 -22.17 7.41 2.85
N LYS A 61 -23.14 8.17 3.38
CA LYS A 61 -23.44 8.20 4.82
C LYS A 61 -23.82 6.83 5.38
N GLN A 62 -24.45 5.96 4.58
CA GLN A 62 -24.77 4.59 5.00
C GLN A 62 -23.52 3.73 5.23
N TYR A 63 -22.42 4.01 4.52
CA TYR A 63 -21.16 3.27 4.61
C TYR A 63 -20.08 3.97 5.46
N ALA A 64 -20.26 5.25 5.76
CA ALA A 64 -19.24 6.14 6.33
C ALA A 64 -19.18 6.18 7.87
N ASN A 65 -19.56 5.10 8.58
CA ASN A 65 -19.62 5.06 10.05
C ASN A 65 -18.30 5.43 10.77
N MET A 66 -17.15 5.43 10.08
CA MET A 66 -15.85 5.83 10.62
C MET A 66 -15.10 6.87 9.78
N ALA A 67 -15.77 7.53 8.82
CA ALA A 67 -15.14 8.52 7.95
C ALA A 67 -15.45 9.94 8.41
N LYS A 68 -14.47 10.85 8.29
CA LYS A 68 -14.73 12.28 8.49
C LYS A 68 -15.40 12.81 7.23
N PHE A 69 -16.60 13.33 7.40
CA PHE A 69 -17.38 13.91 6.32
C PHE A 69 -17.32 15.43 6.39
N SER A 70 -17.07 16.08 5.26
CA SER A 70 -17.09 17.54 5.13
C SER A 70 -17.82 17.93 3.84
N ARG A 71 -18.84 18.79 3.95
CA ARG A 71 -19.60 19.31 2.80
C ARG A 71 -19.41 20.82 2.70
N PRO A 72 -18.38 21.30 1.99
CA PRO A 72 -18.10 22.72 1.89
C PRO A 72 -19.13 23.47 1.02
N THR A 73 -19.75 22.79 0.05
CA THR A 73 -20.76 23.39 -0.84
C THR A 73 -21.93 22.43 -1.11
N PRO A 74 -23.07 22.91 -1.63
CA PRO A 74 -24.16 22.05 -2.06
C PRO A 74 -23.75 21.04 -3.16
N THR A 75 -22.79 21.40 -4.01
CA THR A 75 -22.34 20.63 -5.18
C THR A 75 -21.03 19.87 -4.96
N SER A 76 -20.48 19.88 -3.74
CA SER A 76 -19.28 19.12 -3.42
C SER A 76 -19.24 18.63 -1.98
N PHE A 77 -18.62 17.47 -1.79
CA PHE A 77 -18.33 16.94 -0.46
C PHE A 77 -17.02 16.17 -0.48
N SER A 78 -16.43 15.99 0.69
CA SER A 78 -15.22 15.21 0.88
C SER A 78 -15.37 14.24 2.03
N VAL A 79 -14.68 13.12 1.89
CA VAL A 79 -14.65 12.02 2.84
C VAL A 79 -13.20 11.70 3.12
N GLU A 80 -12.78 11.75 4.38
CA GLU A 80 -11.46 11.30 4.81
C GLU A 80 -11.62 10.00 5.60
N GLN A 81 -10.95 8.93 5.14
CA GLN A 81 -10.92 7.66 5.85
C GLN A 81 -9.50 7.06 5.74
N PHE A 82 -8.95 6.64 6.88
CA PHE A 82 -7.59 6.07 6.97
C PHE A 82 -6.49 6.91 6.30
N GLY A 83 -6.63 8.24 6.32
CA GLY A 83 -5.68 9.18 5.70
C GLY A 83 -5.74 9.25 4.17
N ILE A 84 -6.79 8.67 3.56
CA ILE A 84 -7.14 8.85 2.16
C ILE A 84 -8.29 9.85 2.10
N GLN A 85 -8.12 10.90 1.30
CA GLN A 85 -9.13 11.92 1.10
C GLN A 85 -9.80 11.71 -0.26
N THR A 86 -11.11 11.50 -0.26
CA THR A 86 -11.90 11.43 -1.50
C THR A 86 -12.75 12.69 -1.60
N HIS A 87 -12.56 13.47 -2.65
CA HIS A 87 -13.32 14.66 -2.97
C HIS A 87 -14.30 14.34 -4.09
N PHE A 88 -15.58 14.66 -3.90
CA PHE A 88 -16.61 14.54 -4.92
C PHE A 88 -17.13 15.93 -5.28
N ALA A 89 -17.29 16.19 -6.57
CA ALA A 89 -17.88 17.41 -7.11
C ALA A 89 -18.85 17.06 -8.22
N ALA A 90 -19.98 17.75 -8.30
CA ALA A 90 -20.81 17.74 -9.50
C ALA A 90 -20.67 19.09 -10.20
N GLU A 91 -20.30 19.04 -11.47
CA GLU A 91 -20.09 20.22 -12.30
C GLU A 91 -21.01 20.16 -13.51
N ARG A 92 -21.56 21.31 -13.89
CA ARG A 92 -22.25 21.47 -15.17
C ARG A 92 -21.68 22.70 -15.87
N HIS A 93 -21.12 22.50 -17.04
CA HIS A 93 -20.56 23.57 -17.86
C HIS A 93 -21.50 23.90 -19.01
N GLY A 94 -22.30 24.97 -18.85
CA GLY A 94 -23.29 25.38 -19.87
C GLY A 94 -24.46 24.40 -20.00
N GLY A 95 -24.93 24.17 -21.24
CA GLY A 95 -26.00 23.23 -21.58
C GLY A 95 -25.56 21.75 -21.63
N ALA A 96 -24.35 21.43 -21.16
CA ALA A 96 -23.83 20.07 -21.10
C ALA A 96 -24.52 19.24 -20.00
N PRO A 97 -24.47 17.90 -20.09
CA PRO A 97 -24.91 17.04 -18.98
C PRO A 97 -24.09 17.31 -17.72
N THR A 98 -24.70 17.10 -16.56
CA THR A 98 -24.01 17.18 -15.27
C THR A 98 -22.95 16.10 -15.20
N ARG A 99 -21.74 16.44 -14.78
CA ARG A 99 -20.61 15.52 -14.60
C ARG A 99 -20.30 15.36 -13.13
N LEU A 100 -20.28 14.13 -12.65
CA LEU A 100 -19.78 13.79 -11.33
C LEU A 100 -18.28 13.50 -11.43
N VAL A 101 -17.48 14.23 -10.67
CA VAL A 101 -16.03 14.09 -10.58
C VAL A 101 -15.66 13.62 -9.17
N ALA A 102 -14.82 12.60 -9.06
CA ALA A 102 -14.26 12.14 -7.78
C ALA A 102 -12.73 12.15 -7.82
N GLY A 103 -12.09 13.01 -7.03
CA GLY A 103 -10.64 12.96 -6.80
C GLY A 103 -10.32 12.11 -5.58
N VAL A 104 -9.48 11.09 -5.72
CA VAL A 104 -8.91 10.33 -4.60
C VAL A 104 -7.48 10.80 -4.40
N ASP A 105 -7.19 11.40 -3.25
CA ASP A 105 -5.85 11.77 -2.79
C ASP A 105 -5.38 10.82 -1.69
N ASP A 106 -4.35 10.03 -2.00
CA ASP A 106 -3.72 9.10 -1.06
C ASP A 106 -2.31 9.54 -0.62
N SER A 107 -1.92 10.78 -0.93
CA SER A 107 -0.56 11.31 -0.75
C SER A 107 -0.02 11.15 0.67
N ARG A 108 -0.83 11.50 1.68
CA ARG A 108 -0.45 11.40 3.10
C ARG A 108 -0.19 9.95 3.52
N MET A 109 -1.11 9.05 3.16
CA MET A 109 -0.98 7.63 3.44
C MET A 109 0.25 7.07 2.72
N ARG A 110 0.37 7.32 1.41
CA ARG A 110 1.49 6.87 0.59
C ARG A 110 2.84 7.34 1.14
N ARG A 111 2.95 8.60 1.57
CA ARG A 111 4.17 9.14 2.18
C ARG A 111 4.56 8.36 3.42
N TRP A 112 3.59 8.01 4.28
CA TRP A 112 3.87 7.22 5.47
C TRP A 112 4.36 5.80 5.12
N PHE A 113 3.67 5.11 4.20
CA PHE A 113 4.12 3.80 3.69
C PHE A 113 5.50 3.88 3.02
N GLN A 114 5.77 4.94 2.26
CA GLN A 114 7.06 5.17 1.60
C GLN A 114 8.19 5.41 2.59
N VAL A 115 7.97 6.19 3.64
CA VAL A 115 8.97 6.39 4.70
C VAL A 115 9.23 5.06 5.43
N ALA A 116 8.18 4.35 5.85
CA ALA A 116 8.31 3.08 6.54
C ALA A 116 9.05 2.03 5.70
N MET A 117 8.67 1.89 4.43
CA MET A 117 9.31 0.98 3.49
C MET A 117 10.74 1.41 3.17
N GLY A 118 10.99 2.71 3.03
CA GLY A 118 12.33 3.28 2.82
C GLY A 118 13.27 2.95 3.98
N LEU A 119 12.83 3.14 5.23
CA LEU A 119 13.61 2.78 6.42
C LEU A 119 13.93 1.28 6.46
N LEU A 120 12.94 0.44 6.19
CA LEU A 120 13.13 -1.01 6.18
C LEU A 120 14.10 -1.46 5.09
N VAL A 121 13.91 -0.99 3.87
CA VAL A 121 14.67 -1.46 2.70
C VAL A 121 16.06 -0.84 2.64
N LEU A 122 16.24 0.42 3.03
CA LEU A 122 17.53 1.12 2.90
C LEU A 122 18.42 0.99 4.14
N LEU A 123 17.85 0.80 5.33
CA LEU A 123 18.63 0.71 6.57
C LEU A 123 18.59 -0.68 7.18
N ILE A 124 17.39 -1.21 7.41
CA ILE A 124 17.23 -2.45 8.20
C ILE A 124 17.66 -3.68 7.40
N MET A 125 17.22 -3.84 6.15
CA MET A 125 17.56 -5.00 5.34
C MET A 125 19.06 -5.17 5.09
N PRO A 126 19.84 -4.13 4.69
CA PRO A 126 21.28 -4.28 4.54
C PRO A 126 21.95 -4.67 5.86
N MET A 127 21.58 -4.01 6.97
CA MET A 127 22.10 -4.32 8.29
C MET A 127 21.83 -5.79 8.68
N VAL A 128 20.63 -6.29 8.41
CA VAL A 128 20.26 -7.68 8.68
C VAL A 128 21.05 -8.64 7.79
N ILE A 129 21.14 -8.39 6.48
CA ILE A 129 21.85 -9.27 5.54
C ILE A 129 23.34 -9.34 5.90
N PHE A 130 24.01 -8.19 6.07
CA PHE A 130 25.44 -8.15 6.37
C PHE A 130 25.75 -8.62 7.79
N GLY A 131 24.99 -8.14 8.78
CA GLY A 131 25.15 -8.52 10.18
C GLY A 131 24.99 -10.03 10.36
N LEU A 132 24.08 -10.63 9.60
CA LEU A 132 23.84 -12.05 9.67
C LEU A 132 24.86 -12.89 8.91
N CYS A 133 25.26 -12.51 7.70
CA CYS A 133 26.37 -13.17 7.01
C CYS A 133 27.62 -13.18 7.92
N THR A 134 27.87 -12.07 8.62
CA THR A 134 28.97 -11.94 9.59
C THR A 134 28.75 -12.83 10.81
N ALA A 135 27.56 -12.83 11.41
CA ALA A 135 27.25 -13.66 12.57
C ALA A 135 27.38 -15.16 12.26
N LEU A 136 26.87 -15.60 11.09
CA LEU A 136 27.03 -16.98 10.64
C LEU A 136 28.50 -17.31 10.35
N TRP A 137 29.24 -16.41 9.72
CA TRP A 137 30.66 -16.61 9.45
C TRP A 137 31.48 -16.78 10.73
N VAL A 138 31.25 -15.94 11.74
CA VAL A 138 32.02 -15.96 12.99
C VAL A 138 31.54 -17.08 13.91
N TRP A 139 30.23 -17.36 13.99
CA TRP A 139 29.66 -18.22 15.05
C TRP A 139 29.24 -19.60 14.56
N ALA A 140 28.89 -19.76 13.28
CA ALA A 140 28.45 -21.06 12.74
C ALA A 140 29.61 -21.89 12.17
N ALA A 141 30.71 -21.25 11.75
CA ALA A 141 31.88 -21.92 11.18
C ALA A 141 32.74 -22.77 12.15
N PRO A 142 32.86 -22.51 13.48
CA PRO A 142 33.89 -23.19 14.27
C PRO A 142 33.48 -24.35 15.20
N VAL A 143 32.21 -24.76 15.36
CA VAL A 143 31.84 -25.62 16.53
C VAL A 143 31.26 -26.99 16.19
N ALA A 144 31.98 -28.05 16.57
CA ALA A 144 31.48 -29.42 16.59
C ALA A 144 30.52 -29.64 17.79
N GLY A 145 29.22 -29.84 17.55
CA GLY A 145 28.24 -30.15 18.60
C GLY A 145 26.77 -30.10 18.16
N ARG A 146 25.83 -30.37 19.10
CA ARG A 146 24.35 -30.41 18.92
C ARG A 146 23.68 -29.06 18.57
N TRP A 147 24.41 -28.14 17.96
CA TRP A 147 23.97 -26.82 17.53
C TRP A 147 23.08 -26.74 16.25
N PRO A 148 22.85 -27.79 15.43
CA PRO A 148 22.02 -27.65 14.23
C PRO A 148 20.58 -27.19 14.49
N GLN A 149 19.99 -27.59 15.63
CA GLN A 149 18.61 -27.21 15.96
C GLN A 149 18.48 -25.70 16.24
N ARG A 150 19.51 -25.06 16.80
CA ARG A 150 19.51 -23.60 17.03
C ARG A 150 19.71 -22.81 15.73
N GLN A 151 20.46 -23.35 14.77
CA GLN A 151 20.64 -22.76 13.45
C GLN A 151 19.32 -22.74 12.66
N THR A 152 18.50 -23.79 12.73
CA THR A 152 17.17 -23.81 12.10
C THR A 152 16.27 -22.70 12.65
N TRP A 153 16.26 -22.49 13.97
CA TRP A 153 15.50 -21.39 14.58
C TRP A 153 15.98 -20.01 14.14
N GLN A 154 17.30 -19.82 13.99
CA GLN A 154 17.87 -18.58 13.44
C GLN A 154 17.41 -18.35 12.00
N ILE A 155 17.45 -19.37 11.14
CA ILE A 155 16.99 -19.29 9.75
C ILE A 155 15.49 -18.96 9.67
N VAL A 156 14.66 -19.55 10.53
CA VAL A 156 13.22 -19.25 10.57
C VAL A 156 12.99 -17.79 11.01
N GLN A 157 13.71 -17.30 12.02
CA GLN A 157 13.63 -15.89 12.44
C GLN A 157 14.09 -14.93 11.33
N MET A 158 15.11 -15.32 10.56
CA MET A 158 15.58 -14.53 9.41
C MET A 158 14.50 -14.35 8.35
N ILE A 159 13.81 -15.45 7.99
CA ILE A 159 12.72 -15.39 7.02
C ILE A 159 11.67 -14.40 7.51
N HIS A 160 11.31 -14.41 8.80
CA HIS A 160 10.31 -13.47 9.34
C HIS A 160 10.73 -12.00 9.22
N VAL A 161 12.01 -11.66 9.41
CA VAL A 161 12.51 -10.27 9.30
C VAL A 161 12.47 -9.75 7.85
N LEU A 162 12.43 -10.64 6.85
CA LEU A 162 12.37 -10.27 5.45
C LEU A 162 10.97 -9.94 4.94
N TRP A 163 9.91 -10.31 5.67
CA TRP A 163 8.51 -10.14 5.26
C TRP A 163 7.94 -8.71 5.36
N PRO A 164 8.32 -7.86 6.34
CA PRO A 164 7.70 -6.55 6.54
C PRO A 164 7.62 -5.66 5.30
N PRO A 165 8.65 -5.53 4.44
CA PRO A 165 8.54 -4.72 3.22
C PRO A 165 7.41 -5.17 2.30
N PHE A 166 7.20 -6.48 2.17
CA PHE A 166 6.14 -7.05 1.33
C PHE A 166 4.76 -6.87 1.95
N LEU A 167 4.64 -7.01 3.27
CA LEU A 167 3.39 -6.76 3.99
C LEU A 167 2.96 -5.30 3.87
N ILE A 168 3.89 -4.37 4.05
CA ILE A 168 3.67 -2.92 3.91
C ILE A 168 3.23 -2.59 2.47
N TYR A 169 3.94 -3.10 1.48
CA TYR A 169 3.56 -2.91 0.07
C TYR A 169 2.19 -3.52 -0.26
N TYR A 170 1.91 -4.72 0.24
CA TYR A 170 0.64 -5.41 0.05
C TYR A 170 -0.52 -4.64 0.68
N GLN A 171 -0.35 -4.15 1.92
CA GLN A 171 -1.35 -3.34 2.61
C GLN A 171 -1.64 -2.04 1.86
N TRP A 172 -0.60 -1.32 1.41
CA TRP A 172 -0.76 -0.13 0.58
C TRP A 172 -1.56 -0.42 -0.70
N ARG A 173 -1.20 -1.49 -1.42
CA ARG A 173 -1.90 -1.90 -2.65
C ARG A 173 -3.36 -2.29 -2.39
N GLN A 174 -3.62 -3.03 -1.30
CA GLN A 174 -4.97 -3.43 -0.91
C GLN A 174 -5.85 -2.24 -0.56
N LEU A 175 -5.33 -1.29 0.22
CA LEU A 175 -6.07 -0.08 0.59
C LEU A 175 -6.45 0.75 -0.63
N ARG A 176 -5.48 1.01 -1.52
CA ARG A 176 -5.73 1.74 -2.77
C ARG A 176 -6.72 1.02 -3.69
N GLY A 177 -6.62 -0.31 -3.79
CA GLY A 177 -7.57 -1.13 -4.54
C GLY A 177 -8.99 -1.08 -4.00
N ARG A 178 -9.17 -1.08 -2.67
CA ARG A 178 -10.47 -0.98 -2.01
C ARG A 178 -11.13 0.38 -2.24
N VAL A 179 -10.36 1.47 -2.12
CA VAL A 179 -10.89 2.82 -2.37
C VAL A 179 -11.30 2.98 -3.83
N ARG A 180 -10.46 2.52 -4.77
CA ARG A 180 -10.82 2.52 -6.19
C ARG A 180 -12.11 1.74 -6.44
N ALA A 181 -12.22 0.52 -5.92
CA ALA A 181 -13.42 -0.30 -6.09
C ALA A 181 -14.66 0.37 -5.47
N MET A 182 -14.53 1.00 -4.30
CA MET A 182 -15.61 1.74 -3.66
C MET A 182 -16.09 2.90 -4.53
N VAL A 183 -15.17 3.73 -5.03
CA VAL A 183 -15.52 4.89 -5.88
C VAL A 183 -16.14 4.41 -7.20
N THR A 184 -15.57 3.40 -7.85
CA THR A 184 -16.15 2.83 -9.07
C THR A 184 -17.55 2.26 -8.84
N ASN A 185 -17.76 1.48 -7.77
CA ASN A 185 -19.06 0.91 -7.46
C ASN A 185 -20.11 1.99 -7.18
N LEU A 186 -19.72 3.05 -6.46
CA LEU A 186 -20.58 4.19 -6.20
C LEU A 186 -20.98 4.91 -7.50
N PHE A 187 -20.03 5.12 -8.42
CA PHE A 187 -20.32 5.69 -9.73
C PHE A 187 -21.28 4.81 -10.55
N VAL A 188 -21.09 3.50 -10.52
CA VAL A 188 -21.99 2.53 -11.18
C VAL A 188 -23.40 2.56 -10.58
N LEU A 189 -23.51 2.60 -9.24
CA LEU A 189 -24.81 2.65 -8.56
C LEU A 189 -25.59 3.93 -8.89
N ILE A 190 -24.90 5.06 -8.94
CA ILE A 190 -25.53 6.34 -9.28
C ILE A 190 -25.98 6.36 -10.74
N GLY A 191 -25.15 5.85 -11.66
CA GLY A 191 -25.48 5.74 -13.08
C GLY A 191 -26.54 4.70 -13.40
N ALA A 192 -26.74 3.67 -12.56
CA ALA A 192 -27.82 2.70 -12.71
C ALA A 192 -29.16 3.18 -12.14
N GLY A 193 -29.14 4.20 -11.28
CA GLY A 193 -30.33 4.83 -10.69
C GLY A 193 -30.89 5.99 -11.51
N THR A 194 -30.39 6.22 -12.72
CA THR A 194 -30.90 7.17 -13.72
C THR A 194 -31.59 6.42 -14.84
#